data_AF-A0A8H6TXN6-F1
#
_entry.id   AF-A0A8H6TXN6-F1
#
_cell.length_a   1.000
_cell.length_b   1.000
_cell.length_c   1.000
_cell.angle_alpha   90.00
_cell.angle_beta   90.00
_cell.angle_gamma   90.00
#
_symmetry.space_group_name_H-M   'P 1'
#
loop_
_entity.id
_entity.type
_entity.pdbx_description
1 polymer ?
#
loop_
_entity_poly.entity_id
_entity_poly.type
_entity_poly.pdbx_seq_one_letter_code
_entity_poly.pdbx_strand_id
1 'polypeptide(L)'
;MQDPAERAPLFDMSICGGKTACASWEHKLNSTTSSMEAADFGVSFTFGPKQTYLFRAGLSWAYSDVPTPPPEIRKILLDPRNNDGRAYLWDVGLPMEGTGPDGRDLYMLRWQDLQGKQWYEDDRLGPAYTRLSHFITRVGGKTHHTTFGPAQAYFSVGPDGYSYQNLPPGLEEYITEFSFVRRPATVALGVGGAYVVVFNDGTVAWDLQPDGWAVYPELEKMIAGKDSESDKRGGVKYVALNPYTPGQFFILFGNNSVHLQLPDSWRADINTALEYWRASLVSWPKRVQGARPSPRPELPARPVVAPSALKRKQTGDWERRLKKVNEPLDATLKILEAIGKMAGA
;
A
#
# COMPACT_ATOMS: atom_id res chain seq x y z
N MET A 1 -5.56 -41.93 14.96
CA MET A 1 -4.37 -41.15 15.35
C MET A 1 -3.43 -41.17 14.17
N GLN A 2 -3.51 -40.13 13.33
CA GLN A 2 -2.65 -39.94 12.15
C GLN A 2 -1.81 -38.69 12.40
N ASP A 3 -0.53 -38.82 12.11
CA ASP A 3 0.55 -37.87 12.37
C ASP A 3 0.56 -36.76 11.29
N PRO A 4 0.40 -35.46 11.63
CA PRO A 4 0.43 -34.38 10.65
C PRO A 4 1.83 -33.77 10.58
N ALA A 5 2.76 -34.47 9.94
CA ALA A 5 4.13 -33.99 9.67
C ALA A 5 4.39 -33.88 8.16
N GLU A 6 3.70 -32.93 7.52
CA GLU A 6 4.10 -32.36 6.23
C GLU A 6 3.95 -30.83 6.31
N ARG A 7 4.65 -30.24 7.28
CA ARG A 7 4.87 -28.79 7.39
C ARG A 7 6.09 -28.45 6.52
N ALA A 8 6.14 -27.22 6.02
CA ALA A 8 7.13 -26.65 5.09
C ALA A 8 8.55 -27.25 5.22
N PRO A 9 9.29 -27.44 4.11
CA PRO A 9 10.62 -28.05 4.15
C PRO A 9 11.53 -27.28 5.12
N LEU A 10 11.82 -27.91 6.26
CA LEU A 10 12.93 -27.55 7.14
C LEU A 10 14.21 -27.77 6.33
N PHE A 11 14.75 -26.70 5.75
CA PHE A 11 16.09 -26.72 5.18
C PHE A 11 17.09 -26.69 6.33
N ASP A 12 17.87 -27.77 6.43
CA ASP A 12 18.98 -27.91 7.37
C ASP A 12 20.07 -26.88 7.05
N MET A 13 20.14 -25.84 7.87
CA MET A 13 21.16 -24.80 7.82
C MET A 13 22.32 -25.17 8.75
N SER A 14 23.25 -25.94 8.20
CA SER A 14 24.60 -26.05 8.75
C SER A 14 25.53 -25.08 8.01
N ILE A 15 26.25 -24.26 8.78
CA ILE A 15 27.43 -23.46 8.43
C ILE A 15 27.19 -22.06 7.83
N CYS A 16 27.27 -21.02 8.67
CA CYS A 16 28.31 -19.98 8.61
C CYS A 16 28.13 -18.97 9.75
N GLY A 17 29.05 -18.99 10.71
CA GLY A 17 29.15 -17.96 11.76
C GLY A 17 29.81 -16.69 11.23
N GLY A 18 29.26 -15.53 11.61
CA GLY A 18 29.90 -14.25 11.37
C GLY A 18 29.08 -13.07 11.89
N LYS A 19 29.56 -12.44 12.97
CA LYS A 19 29.06 -11.16 13.51
C LYS A 19 29.41 -10.03 12.53
N THR A 20 28.49 -9.10 12.21
CA THR A 20 28.57 -7.63 12.48
C THR A 20 27.58 -6.77 11.68
N ALA A 21 27.10 -5.71 12.37
CA ALA A 21 26.59 -4.41 11.90
C ALA A 21 25.23 -4.32 11.15
N CYS A 22 24.23 -3.76 11.86
CA CYS A 22 23.04 -3.13 11.27
C CYS A 22 23.47 -1.91 10.44
N ALA A 23 23.67 -2.12 9.14
CA ALA A 23 23.73 -1.04 8.16
C ALA A 23 22.40 -0.97 7.42
N SER A 24 21.82 0.23 7.35
CA SER A 24 20.70 0.54 6.47
C SER A 24 21.22 0.50 5.03
N TRP A 25 20.86 -0.54 4.28
CA TRP A 25 21.23 -0.69 2.87
C TRP A 25 20.08 -0.23 1.98
N GLU A 26 20.30 0.85 1.22
CA GLU A 26 19.43 1.32 0.16
C GLU A 26 19.89 0.74 -1.19
N HIS A 27 19.08 -0.14 -1.79
CA HIS A 27 19.35 -0.65 -3.14
C HIS A 27 18.68 0.24 -4.19
N LYS A 28 19.47 0.91 -5.04
CA LYS A 28 19.02 1.45 -6.33
C LYS A 28 19.27 0.39 -7.40
N LEU A 29 18.21 -0.12 -8.02
CA LEU A 29 18.30 -1.01 -9.19
C LEU A 29 17.71 -0.30 -10.41
N ASN A 30 18.49 -0.24 -11.49
CA ASN A 30 18.05 0.25 -12.79
C ASN A 30 16.99 -0.70 -13.35
N SER A 31 15.72 -0.28 -13.40
CA SER A 31 14.66 -1.04 -14.07
C SER A 31 14.11 -0.29 -15.28
N THR A 32 14.51 -0.70 -16.47
CA THR A 32 13.77 -0.45 -17.71
C THR A 32 12.60 -1.43 -17.79
N THR A 33 11.59 -1.25 -16.95
CA THR A 33 10.33 -2.00 -17.02
C THR A 33 9.38 -1.26 -17.95
N SER A 34 9.54 -1.51 -19.25
CA SER A 34 8.62 -1.03 -20.29
C SER A 34 7.28 -1.77 -20.19
N SER A 35 6.18 -1.01 -20.07
CA SER A 35 4.83 -1.31 -20.57
C SER A 35 3.94 -2.41 -19.94
N MET A 36 4.03 -2.68 -18.63
CA MET A 36 2.87 -3.24 -17.88
C MET A 36 1.94 -2.15 -17.29
N GLU A 37 2.09 -0.91 -17.77
CA GLU A 37 1.43 0.30 -17.27
C GLU A 37 0.02 0.55 -17.85
N ALA A 38 -0.67 -0.49 -18.32
CA ALA A 38 -2.08 -0.41 -18.71
C ALA A 38 -2.94 -0.82 -17.50
N ALA A 39 -3.11 0.11 -16.55
CA ALA A 39 -4.07 0.08 -15.46
C ALA A 39 -4.45 -1.33 -14.98
N ASP A 40 -3.61 -1.93 -14.13
CA ASP A 40 -4.07 -3.04 -13.30
C ASP A 40 -5.18 -2.45 -12.41
N PHE A 41 -6.44 -2.62 -12.85
CA PHE A 41 -7.66 -2.14 -12.21
C PHE A 41 -7.92 -2.95 -10.93
N GLY A 42 -6.89 -3.01 -10.10
CA GLY A 42 -6.67 -4.01 -9.08
C GLY A 42 -7.77 -4.03 -8.04
N VAL A 43 -7.91 -5.20 -7.44
CA VAL A 43 -8.69 -5.38 -6.23
C VAL A 43 -7.75 -5.16 -5.06
N SER A 44 -8.15 -4.36 -4.09
CA SER A 44 -7.42 -4.13 -2.85
C SER A 44 -8.38 -4.11 -1.67
N PHE A 45 -7.94 -4.66 -0.55
CA PHE A 45 -8.72 -4.71 0.69
C PHE A 45 -7.85 -4.27 1.85
N THR A 46 -8.27 -3.22 2.56
CA THR A 46 -7.55 -2.68 3.70
C THR A 46 -8.42 -2.79 4.94
N PHE A 47 -7.92 -3.50 5.96
CA PHE A 47 -8.52 -3.50 7.28
C PHE A 47 -8.04 -2.28 8.07
N GLY A 48 -8.95 -1.64 8.80
CA GLY A 48 -8.64 -0.50 9.65
C GLY A 48 -9.11 -0.71 11.09
N PRO A 49 -8.71 0.21 11.98
CA PRO A 49 -9.03 0.12 13.40
C PRO A 49 -10.54 0.21 13.63
N LYS A 50 -11.00 -0.18 14.82
CA LYS A 50 -12.41 -0.07 15.24
C LYS A 50 -13.38 -0.78 14.27
N GLN A 51 -12.97 -1.93 13.71
CA GLN A 51 -13.76 -2.69 12.74
C GLN A 51 -14.11 -1.85 11.50
N THR A 52 -13.13 -1.10 10.98
CA THR A 52 -13.27 -0.41 9.69
C THR A 52 -12.66 -1.22 8.56
N TYR A 53 -13.13 -0.98 7.35
CA TYR A 53 -12.50 -1.50 6.14
C TYR A 53 -12.65 -0.51 4.99
N LEU A 54 -11.75 -0.64 4.03
CA LEU A 54 -11.91 -0.08 2.70
C LEU A 54 -11.62 -1.16 1.67
N PHE A 55 -12.57 -1.35 0.77
CA PHE A 55 -12.48 -2.26 -0.35
C PHE A 55 -12.53 -1.47 -1.65
N ARG A 56 -11.74 -1.88 -2.63
CA ARG A 56 -11.74 -1.32 -3.97
C ARG A 56 -11.58 -2.43 -4.98
N ALA A 57 -12.36 -2.38 -6.06
CA ALA A 57 -12.27 -3.26 -7.21
C ALA A 57 -12.45 -2.42 -8.48
N GLY A 58 -11.33 -2.07 -9.13
CA GLY A 58 -11.33 -1.16 -10.26
C GLY A 58 -11.94 0.20 -9.91
N LEU A 59 -13.01 0.59 -10.61
CA LEU A 59 -13.74 1.85 -10.39
C LEU A 59 -14.85 1.76 -9.33
N SER A 60 -15.02 0.61 -8.69
CA SER A 60 -15.96 0.41 -7.60
C SER A 60 -15.23 0.31 -6.27
N TRP A 61 -15.90 0.73 -5.20
CA TRP A 61 -15.38 0.68 -3.85
C TRP A 61 -16.52 0.48 -2.84
N ALA A 62 -16.15 -0.02 -1.68
CA ALA A 62 -17.00 -0.14 -0.49
C ALA A 62 -16.17 0.23 0.74
N TYR A 63 -16.79 0.75 1.78
CA TYR A 63 -16.10 1.09 3.02
C TYR A 63 -17.07 0.98 4.20
N SER A 64 -16.54 0.78 5.40
CA SER A 64 -17.35 0.74 6.62
C SER A 64 -17.90 2.12 7.00
N ASP A 65 -19.19 2.21 7.30
CA ASP A 65 -19.82 3.45 7.78
C ASP A 65 -19.42 3.84 9.22
N VAL A 66 -18.89 2.90 10.00
CA VAL A 66 -18.62 3.07 11.43
C VAL A 66 -17.22 2.57 11.82
N PRO A 67 -16.42 3.42 12.51
CA PRO A 67 -16.53 4.89 12.52
C PRO A 67 -16.55 5.46 11.10
N THR A 68 -17.24 6.59 10.94
CA THR A 68 -17.28 7.30 9.67
C THR A 68 -15.85 7.58 9.22
N PRO A 69 -15.49 7.28 7.95
CA PRO A 69 -14.17 7.58 7.44
C PRO A 69 -13.80 9.04 7.71
N PRO A 70 -12.50 9.35 7.90
CA PRO A 70 -12.03 10.72 8.00
C PRO A 70 -12.71 11.62 6.96
N PRO A 71 -13.19 12.82 7.33
CA PRO A 71 -13.94 13.71 6.43
C PRO A 71 -13.25 13.94 5.09
N GLU A 72 -11.92 13.89 5.04
CA GLU A 72 -11.07 14.00 3.86
C GLU A 72 -11.23 12.79 2.93
N ILE A 73 -11.14 11.57 3.46
CA ILE A 73 -11.42 10.33 2.70
C ILE A 73 -12.87 10.38 2.20
N ARG A 74 -13.81 10.73 3.08
CA ARG A 74 -15.22 10.86 2.72
C ARG A 74 -15.44 11.92 1.64
N LYS A 75 -14.74 13.06 1.70
CA LYS A 75 -14.79 14.08 0.65
C LYS A 75 -14.30 13.49 -0.67
N ILE A 76 -13.18 12.79 -0.70
CA ILE A 76 -12.67 12.21 -1.95
C ILE A 76 -13.64 11.13 -2.50
N LEU A 77 -14.21 10.32 -1.61
CA LEU A 77 -15.16 9.26 -1.94
C LEU A 77 -16.56 9.76 -2.35
N LEU A 78 -17.02 10.88 -1.78
CA LEU A 78 -18.40 11.38 -1.91
C LEU A 78 -18.52 12.74 -2.60
N ASP A 79 -17.42 13.42 -2.98
CA ASP A 79 -17.50 14.75 -3.57
C ASP A 79 -18.33 14.68 -4.86
N PRO A 80 -19.50 15.34 -4.94
CA PRO A 80 -20.35 15.29 -6.12
C PRO A 80 -19.75 16.07 -7.31
N ARG A 81 -18.74 16.92 -7.10
CA ARG A 81 -17.93 17.47 -8.21
C ARG A 81 -17.00 16.41 -8.82
N ASN A 82 -16.84 15.30 -8.11
CA ASN A 82 -16.21 14.05 -8.52
C ASN A 82 -17.26 13.05 -9.06
N ASN A 83 -18.58 13.31 -8.92
CA ASN A 83 -19.64 12.40 -9.43
C ASN A 83 -19.71 12.38 -10.96
N ASP A 84 -19.32 13.47 -11.62
CA ASP A 84 -19.20 13.52 -13.09
C ASP A 84 -17.78 13.13 -13.57
N GLY A 85 -16.87 12.76 -12.65
CA GLY A 85 -15.44 12.79 -12.93
C GLY A 85 -14.52 12.17 -11.87
N ARG A 86 -14.74 10.88 -11.58
CA ARG A 86 -14.15 10.06 -10.50
C ARG A 86 -12.62 10.20 -10.33
N ALA A 87 -12.17 10.66 -9.16
CA ALA A 87 -10.85 10.36 -8.66
C ALA A 87 -10.70 8.84 -8.45
N TYR A 88 -9.72 8.24 -9.09
CA TYR A 88 -9.41 6.82 -8.96
C TYR A 88 -8.55 6.60 -7.73
N LEU A 89 -9.13 6.05 -6.66
CA LEU A 89 -8.35 5.58 -5.52
C LEU A 89 -7.31 4.59 -6.02
N TRP A 90 -6.05 4.78 -5.63
CA TRP A 90 -4.92 3.99 -6.10
C TRP A 90 -4.38 3.08 -5.01
N ASP A 91 -4.18 3.60 -3.81
CA ASP A 91 -3.68 2.88 -2.64
C ASP A 91 -4.27 3.54 -1.39
N VAL A 92 -4.74 2.72 -0.44
CA VAL A 92 -5.29 3.20 0.83
C VAL A 92 -4.73 2.36 1.95
N GLY A 93 -4.15 3.05 2.93
CA GLY A 93 -3.62 2.47 4.14
C GLY A 93 -4.33 3.01 5.36
N LEU A 94 -4.68 2.13 6.29
CA LEU A 94 -5.24 2.49 7.59
C LEU A 94 -4.27 2.00 8.67
N PRO A 95 -3.34 2.86 9.12
CA PRO A 95 -2.40 2.52 10.19
C PRO A 95 -3.10 1.96 11.43
N MET A 96 -2.47 0.97 12.06
CA MET A 96 -3.01 0.29 13.25
C MET A 96 -3.14 1.21 14.45
N GLU A 97 -2.18 2.12 14.58
CA GLU A 97 -1.98 2.93 15.77
C GLU A 97 -2.01 4.40 15.40
N GLY A 98 -2.62 5.18 16.30
CA GLY A 98 -2.47 6.61 16.35
C GLY A 98 -3.73 7.37 15.98
N THR A 99 -4.07 8.29 16.86
CA THR A 99 -4.60 9.56 16.42
C THR A 99 -3.41 10.48 16.16
N GLY A 100 -3.47 11.31 15.13
CA GLY A 100 -2.49 12.36 14.91
C GLY A 100 -2.45 13.35 16.07
N PRO A 101 -1.48 14.29 16.06
CA PRO A 101 -1.40 15.35 17.06
C PRO A 101 -2.69 16.18 17.20
N ASP A 102 -3.51 16.19 16.15
CA ASP A 102 -4.81 16.86 16.07
C ASP A 102 -6.00 15.98 16.52
N GLY A 103 -5.73 14.78 17.06
CA GLY A 103 -6.74 13.85 17.53
C GLY A 103 -7.48 13.10 16.40
N ARG A 104 -7.08 13.26 15.14
CA ARG A 104 -7.72 12.61 13.99
C ARG A 104 -7.11 11.25 13.73
N ASP A 105 -7.91 10.29 13.26
CA ASP A 105 -7.38 8.97 12.86
C ASP A 105 -6.37 9.15 11.72
N LEU A 106 -5.22 8.48 11.84
CA LEU A 106 -4.18 8.50 10.80
C LEU A 106 -4.63 7.68 9.60
N TYR A 107 -4.22 8.10 8.40
CA TYR A 107 -4.48 7.36 7.17
C TYR A 107 -3.41 7.67 6.12
N MET A 108 -3.28 6.77 5.16
CA MET A 108 -2.53 6.99 3.94
C MET A 108 -3.50 6.88 2.77
N LEU A 109 -3.55 7.90 1.93
CA LEU A 109 -4.46 7.93 0.79
C LEU A 109 -3.74 8.36 -0.46
N ARG A 110 -3.97 7.62 -1.54
CA ARG A 110 -3.44 7.93 -2.86
C ARG A 110 -4.54 7.78 -3.89
N TRP A 111 -4.62 8.75 -4.77
CA TRP A 111 -5.63 8.78 -5.82
C TRP A 111 -5.08 9.44 -7.08
N GLN A 112 -5.75 9.18 -8.18
CA GLN A 112 -5.48 9.78 -9.46
C GLN A 112 -6.70 10.60 -9.87
N ASP A 113 -6.51 11.83 -10.31
CA ASP A 113 -7.61 12.61 -10.89
C ASP A 113 -7.90 12.17 -12.34
N LEU A 114 -8.94 12.74 -12.94
CA LEU A 114 -9.32 12.44 -14.33
C LEU A 114 -8.28 12.79 -15.37
N GLN A 115 -7.37 13.72 -15.06
CA GLN A 115 -6.29 14.10 -15.98
C GLN A 115 -5.14 13.10 -15.91
N GLY A 116 -5.27 12.05 -15.10
CA GLY A 116 -4.23 11.08 -14.83
C GLY A 116 -3.18 11.58 -13.85
N LYS A 117 -3.37 12.78 -13.26
CA LYS A 117 -2.42 13.32 -12.29
C LYS A 117 -2.61 12.61 -10.95
N GLN A 118 -1.51 12.12 -10.43
CA GLN A 118 -1.47 11.40 -9.15
C GLN A 118 -1.36 12.37 -7.99
N TRP A 119 -2.05 12.04 -6.91
CA TRP A 119 -2.13 12.76 -5.67
C TRP A 119 -1.94 11.79 -4.51
N TYR A 120 -1.34 12.27 -3.43
CA TYR A 120 -1.12 11.51 -2.22
C TYR A 120 -1.12 12.46 -1.02
N GLU A 121 -1.48 11.91 0.15
CA GLU A 121 -1.32 12.57 1.44
C GLU A 121 -0.04 12.04 2.10
N ASP A 122 0.95 12.90 2.31
CA ASP A 122 2.23 12.57 2.95
C ASP A 122 2.29 12.96 4.44
N ASP A 123 1.64 14.05 4.82
CA ASP A 123 1.70 14.63 6.17
C ASP A 123 0.84 13.92 7.23
N ARG A 124 0.15 12.83 6.87
CA ARG A 124 -0.82 12.14 7.75
C ARG A 124 -0.32 10.84 8.35
N LEU A 125 0.91 10.45 8.06
CA LEU A 125 1.56 9.35 8.74
C LEU A 125 2.25 9.86 10.01
N GLY A 126 1.87 9.29 11.17
CA GLY A 126 2.46 9.65 12.46
C GLY A 126 3.95 9.30 12.57
N PRO A 127 4.63 9.72 13.67
CA PRO A 127 6.06 9.50 13.85
C PRO A 127 6.50 8.03 13.86
N ALA A 128 5.58 7.10 14.16
CA ALA A 128 5.81 5.66 14.05
C ALA A 128 6.14 5.19 12.63
N TYR A 129 5.74 5.96 11.62
CA TYR A 129 5.83 5.61 10.20
C TYR A 129 6.75 6.55 9.40
N THR A 130 7.67 7.26 10.05
CA THR A 130 8.59 8.19 9.38
C THR A 130 9.36 7.55 8.22
N ARG A 131 9.80 6.29 8.37
CA ARG A 131 10.48 5.54 7.29
C ARG A 131 9.57 5.32 6.08
N LEU A 132 8.28 5.05 6.30
CA LEU A 132 7.28 4.94 5.24
C LEU A 132 7.04 6.29 4.57
N SER A 133 6.88 7.37 5.34
CA SER A 133 6.69 8.72 4.81
C SER A 133 7.84 9.12 3.87
N HIS A 134 9.09 8.92 4.31
CA HIS A 134 10.27 9.17 3.47
C HIS A 134 10.28 8.33 2.20
N PHE A 135 9.89 7.05 2.29
CA PHE A 135 9.78 6.18 1.13
C PHE A 135 8.73 6.72 0.13
N ILE A 136 7.53 7.08 0.60
CA ILE A 136 6.45 7.65 -0.21
C ILE A 136 6.93 8.94 -0.90
N THR A 137 7.52 9.88 -0.16
CA THR A 137 8.06 11.12 -0.74
C THR A 137 9.13 10.82 -1.79
N ARG A 138 10.05 9.89 -1.50
CA ARG A 138 11.14 9.50 -2.42
C ARG A 138 10.61 8.94 -3.73
N VAL A 139 9.57 8.10 -3.69
CA VAL A 139 8.94 7.56 -4.91
C VAL A 139 7.93 8.55 -5.54
N GLY A 140 7.91 9.82 -5.11
CA GLY A 140 6.99 10.84 -5.62
C GLY A 140 5.53 10.50 -5.36
N GLY A 141 5.26 9.81 -4.25
CA GLY A 141 3.95 9.27 -3.90
C GLY A 141 3.44 8.26 -4.91
N LYS A 142 4.32 7.41 -5.46
CA LYS A 142 4.00 6.32 -6.40
C LYS A 142 4.02 4.93 -5.78
N THR A 143 3.48 4.72 -4.58
CA THR A 143 3.34 3.33 -4.09
C THR A 143 2.39 2.50 -4.99
N HIS A 144 2.45 1.19 -4.91
CA HIS A 144 1.51 0.29 -5.57
C HIS A 144 0.53 -0.29 -4.56
N HIS A 145 1.05 -0.67 -3.40
CA HIS A 145 0.29 -1.25 -2.33
C HIS A 145 1.01 -1.01 -1.01
N THR A 146 0.25 -0.69 0.03
CA THR A 146 0.76 -0.57 1.40
C THR A 146 -0.14 -1.30 2.38
N THR A 147 0.44 -2.20 3.15
CA THR A 147 -0.24 -2.93 4.22
C THR A 147 0.31 -2.52 5.58
N PHE A 148 -0.58 -2.39 6.55
CA PHE A 148 -0.27 -2.13 7.95
C PHE A 148 -0.62 -3.38 8.77
N GLY A 149 0.22 -3.68 9.75
CA GLY A 149 0.06 -4.80 10.66
C GLY A 149 0.39 -4.41 12.11
N PRO A 150 0.21 -5.35 13.06
CA PRO A 150 0.43 -5.10 14.49
C PRO A 150 1.83 -4.58 14.82
N ALA A 151 2.01 -3.96 15.98
CA ALA A 151 3.30 -3.44 16.46
C ALA A 151 3.97 -2.46 15.47
N GLN A 152 3.16 -1.59 14.87
CA GLN A 152 3.59 -0.62 13.84
C GLN A 152 4.23 -1.26 12.61
N ALA A 153 3.95 -2.56 12.37
CA ALA A 153 4.43 -3.23 11.18
C ALA A 153 3.84 -2.61 9.92
N TYR A 154 4.65 -2.48 8.88
CA TYR A 154 4.15 -2.15 7.55
C TYR A 154 5.01 -2.76 6.46
N PHE A 155 4.39 -2.92 5.30
CA PHE A 155 5.08 -3.23 4.04
C PHE A 155 4.47 -2.38 2.93
N SER A 156 5.31 -1.70 2.16
CA SER A 156 4.90 -0.85 1.03
C SER A 156 5.77 -1.12 -0.19
N VAL A 157 5.14 -1.24 -1.35
CA VAL A 157 5.81 -1.41 -2.65
C VAL A 157 5.65 -0.13 -3.47
N GLY A 158 6.66 0.23 -4.24
CA GLY A 158 6.64 1.32 -5.22
C GLY A 158 7.50 0.98 -6.45
N PRO A 159 7.63 1.90 -7.42
CA PRO A 159 8.39 1.67 -8.66
C PRO A 159 9.87 1.39 -8.39
N ASP A 160 10.43 2.02 -7.35
CA ASP A 160 11.85 1.98 -7.04
C ASP A 160 12.18 0.96 -5.93
N GLY A 161 11.30 0.00 -5.66
CA GLY A 161 11.49 -1.06 -4.67
C GLY A 161 10.41 -1.10 -3.60
N TYR A 162 10.78 -1.49 -2.38
CA TYR A 162 9.86 -1.62 -1.25
C TYR A 162 10.44 -0.99 0.02
N SER A 163 9.57 -0.70 0.99
CA SER A 163 9.90 -0.23 2.33
C SER A 163 9.10 -1.02 3.33
N TYR A 164 9.72 -1.39 4.44
CA TYR A 164 9.07 -2.11 5.53
C TYR A 164 9.68 -1.76 6.88
N GLN A 165 8.96 -2.08 7.94
CA GLN A 165 9.37 -1.90 9.34
C GLN A 165 8.62 -2.90 10.21
N ASN A 166 9.26 -3.36 11.29
CA ASN A 166 8.68 -4.21 12.33
C ASN A 166 7.92 -5.44 11.77
N LEU A 167 8.46 -6.07 10.72
CA LEU A 167 7.85 -7.27 10.16
C LEU A 167 7.91 -8.43 11.17
N PRO A 168 6.98 -9.39 11.10
CA PRO A 168 7.04 -10.60 11.92
C PRO A 168 8.40 -11.31 11.82
N PRO A 169 8.85 -12.01 12.88
CA PRO A 169 10.10 -12.76 12.87
C PRO A 169 10.22 -13.69 11.66
N GLY A 170 11.42 -13.77 11.07
CA GLY A 170 11.68 -14.57 9.87
C GLY A 170 11.21 -13.94 8.56
N LEU A 171 10.15 -13.11 8.55
CA LEU A 171 9.66 -12.50 7.31
C LEU A 171 10.67 -11.52 6.69
N GLU A 172 11.34 -10.70 7.50
CA GLU A 172 12.36 -9.76 7.02
C GLU A 172 13.55 -10.48 6.39
N GLU A 173 14.03 -11.53 7.04
CA GLU A 173 15.10 -12.40 6.54
C GLU A 173 14.68 -13.05 5.23
N TYR A 174 13.46 -13.58 5.17
CA TYR A 174 12.89 -14.19 3.98
C TYR A 174 12.78 -13.22 2.79
N ILE A 175 12.26 -12.01 3.01
CA ILE A 175 12.18 -10.98 1.96
C ILE A 175 13.59 -10.64 1.48
N THR A 176 14.54 -10.48 2.39
CA THR A 176 15.93 -10.13 2.07
C THR A 176 16.60 -11.21 1.23
N GLU A 177 16.51 -12.47 1.65
CA GLU A 177 17.08 -13.64 0.97
C GLU A 177 16.53 -13.80 -0.45
N PHE A 178 15.19 -13.75 -0.59
CA PHE A 178 14.53 -14.05 -1.87
C PHE A 178 14.39 -12.85 -2.81
N SER A 179 14.64 -11.63 -2.34
CA SER A 179 14.42 -10.39 -3.11
C SER A 179 15.14 -10.33 -4.46
N PHE A 180 16.28 -11.03 -4.58
CA PHE A 180 17.06 -11.10 -5.82
C PHE A 180 16.46 -12.06 -6.85
N VAL A 181 15.73 -13.08 -6.40
CA VAL A 181 15.14 -14.12 -7.27
C VAL A 181 13.71 -13.76 -7.63
N ARG A 182 12.94 -13.30 -6.64
CA ARG A 182 11.52 -12.99 -6.75
C ARG A 182 11.19 -11.76 -5.92
N ARG A 183 10.40 -10.85 -6.51
CA ARG A 183 10.06 -9.60 -5.84
C ARG A 183 8.72 -9.75 -5.13
N PRO A 184 8.61 -9.39 -3.84
CA PRO A 184 7.32 -9.38 -3.17
C PRO A 184 6.41 -8.37 -3.87
N ALA A 185 5.26 -8.82 -4.35
CA ALA A 185 4.25 -7.97 -4.95
C ALA A 185 3.31 -7.41 -3.89
N THR A 186 2.88 -8.27 -2.95
CA THR A 186 2.08 -7.88 -1.78
C THR A 186 2.48 -8.69 -0.55
N VAL A 187 2.28 -8.08 0.61
CA VAL A 187 2.45 -8.73 1.92
C VAL A 187 1.21 -8.41 2.73
N ALA A 188 0.52 -9.45 3.20
CA ALA A 188 -0.60 -9.36 4.13
C ALA A 188 -0.09 -9.63 5.55
N LEU A 189 -0.42 -8.76 6.50
CA LEU A 189 0.00 -8.85 7.89
C LEU A 189 -1.23 -9.06 8.78
N GLY A 190 -1.23 -10.12 9.57
CA GLY A 190 -2.35 -10.56 10.40
C GLY A 190 -2.06 -10.53 11.90
N VAL A 191 -2.99 -11.08 12.68
CA VAL A 191 -2.90 -11.18 14.14
C VAL A 191 -1.72 -12.08 14.54
N GLY A 192 -1.04 -11.71 15.63
CA GLY A 192 0.01 -12.53 16.25
C GLY A 192 1.29 -12.65 15.42
N GLY A 193 1.47 -11.84 14.38
CA GLY A 193 2.60 -11.95 13.46
C GLY A 193 2.37 -12.90 12.29
N ALA A 194 1.14 -13.39 12.09
CA ALA A 194 0.80 -14.16 10.90
C ALA A 194 1.00 -13.31 9.63
N TYR A 195 1.48 -13.91 8.55
CA TYR A 195 1.70 -13.22 7.30
C TYR A 195 1.46 -14.10 6.07
N VAL A 196 1.19 -13.44 4.93
CA VAL A 196 1.23 -14.03 3.60
C VAL A 196 2.00 -13.09 2.67
N VAL A 197 2.96 -13.62 1.92
CA VAL A 197 3.70 -12.91 0.87
C VAL A 197 3.29 -13.49 -0.46
N VAL A 198 2.82 -12.63 -1.37
CA VAL A 198 2.60 -12.99 -2.78
C VAL A 198 3.71 -12.36 -3.59
N PHE A 199 4.44 -13.17 -4.34
CA PHE A 199 5.52 -12.73 -5.21
C PHE A 199 5.02 -12.39 -6.61
N ASN A 200 5.81 -11.61 -7.35
CA ASN A 200 5.50 -11.21 -8.72
C ASN A 200 5.44 -12.37 -9.73
N ASP A 201 6.04 -13.51 -9.41
CA ASP A 201 5.95 -14.76 -10.19
C ASP A 201 4.70 -15.60 -9.86
N GLY A 202 3.86 -15.14 -8.92
CA GLY A 202 2.67 -15.83 -8.45
C GLY A 202 2.92 -16.86 -7.35
N THR A 203 4.18 -17.07 -6.94
CA THR A 203 4.48 -17.92 -5.77
C THR A 203 4.02 -17.26 -4.48
N VAL A 204 3.73 -18.08 -3.47
CA VAL A 204 3.22 -17.63 -2.17
C VAL A 204 4.08 -18.22 -1.07
N ALA A 205 4.40 -17.42 -0.06
CA ALA A 205 5.00 -17.87 1.19
C ALA A 205 4.15 -17.37 2.35
N TRP A 206 4.02 -18.14 3.43
CA TRP A 206 3.16 -17.76 4.54
C TRP A 206 3.65 -18.37 5.85
N ASP A 207 3.30 -17.70 6.94
CA ASP A 207 3.24 -18.28 8.28
C ASP A 207 1.90 -17.84 8.89
N LEU A 208 1.00 -18.80 9.09
CA LEU A 208 -0.32 -18.56 9.68
C LEU A 208 -0.42 -19.14 11.11
N GLN A 209 0.71 -19.61 11.65
CA GLN A 209 0.83 -20.25 12.97
C GLN A 209 2.05 -19.75 13.78
N PRO A 210 2.22 -18.43 13.96
CA PRO A 210 3.45 -17.84 14.51
C PRO A 210 3.85 -18.33 15.92
N ASP A 211 2.89 -18.82 16.71
CA ASP A 211 3.10 -19.40 18.05
C ASP A 211 2.58 -20.85 18.17
N GLY A 212 2.49 -21.56 17.04
CA GLY A 212 1.96 -22.94 16.99
C GLY A 212 0.42 -23.04 17.08
N TRP A 213 -0.28 -21.91 17.11
CA TRP A 213 -1.74 -21.85 17.03
C TRP A 213 -2.21 -21.39 15.63
N ALA A 214 -3.17 -22.11 15.03
CA ALA A 214 -3.73 -21.74 13.74
C ALA A 214 -4.64 -20.50 13.84
N VAL A 215 -4.10 -19.35 13.44
CA VAL A 215 -4.83 -18.06 13.48
C VAL A 215 -5.80 -17.92 12.30
N TYR A 216 -5.46 -18.48 11.14
CA TYR A 216 -6.26 -18.44 9.91
C TYR A 216 -6.40 -19.85 9.27
N PRO A 217 -7.03 -20.82 9.96
CA PRO A 217 -7.04 -22.22 9.52
C PRO A 217 -7.76 -22.43 8.17
N GLU A 218 -8.82 -21.67 7.88
CA GLU A 218 -9.53 -21.78 6.60
C GLU A 218 -8.69 -21.24 5.43
N LEU A 219 -7.93 -20.16 5.65
CA LEU A 219 -7.03 -19.64 4.64
C LEU A 219 -5.89 -20.62 4.37
N GLU A 220 -5.31 -21.21 5.42
CA GLU A 220 -4.25 -22.21 5.30
C GLU A 220 -4.70 -23.39 4.42
N LYS A 221 -5.92 -23.92 4.63
CA LYS A 221 -6.48 -24.97 3.78
C LYS A 221 -6.62 -24.57 2.31
N MET A 222 -6.83 -23.28 2.02
CA MET A 222 -6.99 -22.80 0.65
C MET A 222 -5.66 -22.64 -0.10
N ILE A 223 -4.57 -22.34 0.62
CA ILE A 223 -3.24 -22.08 0.05
C ILE A 223 -2.27 -23.26 0.18
N ALA A 224 -2.47 -24.13 1.17
CA ALA A 224 -1.58 -25.25 1.44
C ALA A 224 -1.92 -26.48 0.59
N GLY A 225 -0.86 -27.10 0.06
CA GLY A 225 -0.93 -28.40 -0.61
C GLY A 225 -1.07 -28.33 -2.13
N LYS A 226 -0.69 -29.44 -2.76
CA LYS A 226 -0.94 -29.73 -4.17
C LYS A 226 -2.44 -30.05 -4.32
N ASP A 227 -3.09 -29.50 -5.33
CA ASP A 227 -4.56 -29.53 -5.53
C ASP A 227 -5.34 -28.63 -4.55
N SER A 228 -4.65 -27.66 -3.96
CA SER A 228 -5.25 -26.57 -3.20
C SER A 228 -6.28 -25.80 -4.04
N GLU A 229 -7.16 -25.05 -3.37
CA GLU A 229 -8.07 -24.14 -4.06
C GLU A 229 -7.29 -23.07 -4.83
N SER A 230 -6.12 -22.64 -4.35
CA SER A 230 -5.24 -21.77 -5.12
C SER A 230 -4.82 -22.40 -6.44
N ASP A 231 -4.38 -23.65 -6.47
CA ASP A 231 -3.93 -24.30 -7.71
C ASP A 231 -5.07 -24.38 -8.74
N LYS A 232 -6.25 -24.83 -8.31
CA LYS A 232 -7.45 -24.95 -9.16
C LYS A 232 -7.93 -23.61 -9.71
N ARG A 233 -7.64 -22.51 -9.00
CA ARG A 233 -8.09 -21.16 -9.33
C ARG A 233 -7.00 -20.30 -9.96
N GLY A 234 -5.89 -20.91 -10.40
CA GLY A 234 -4.82 -20.22 -11.12
C GLY A 234 -3.86 -19.44 -10.21
N GLY A 235 -3.64 -19.93 -9.00
CA GLY A 235 -2.78 -19.32 -7.98
C GLY A 235 -3.46 -18.21 -7.18
N VAL A 236 -2.70 -17.63 -6.26
CA VAL A 236 -3.14 -16.50 -5.42
C VAL A 236 -2.67 -15.20 -6.07
N LYS A 237 -3.60 -14.29 -6.32
CA LYS A 237 -3.30 -12.96 -6.88
C LYS A 237 -3.16 -11.90 -5.78
N TYR A 238 -3.97 -11.98 -4.73
CA TYR A 238 -3.96 -11.00 -3.65
C TYR A 238 -4.55 -11.59 -2.36
N VAL A 239 -3.99 -11.20 -1.22
CA VAL A 239 -4.48 -11.57 0.12
C VAL A 239 -4.46 -10.33 1.02
N ALA A 240 -5.46 -10.20 1.87
CA ALA A 240 -5.45 -9.32 3.02
C ALA A 240 -5.87 -10.09 4.27
N LEU A 241 -5.09 -9.97 5.34
CA LEU A 241 -5.38 -10.55 6.66
C LEU A 241 -5.93 -9.45 7.56
N ASN A 242 -6.93 -9.74 8.38
CA ASN A 242 -7.39 -8.79 9.39
C ASN A 242 -6.40 -8.80 10.57
N PRO A 243 -5.65 -7.72 10.85
CA PRO A 243 -4.69 -7.68 11.95
C PRO A 243 -5.35 -7.47 13.33
N TYR A 244 -6.66 -7.29 13.39
CA TYR A 244 -7.44 -7.09 14.63
C TYR A 244 -8.25 -8.33 15.04
N THR A 245 -8.70 -9.13 14.07
CA THR A 245 -9.61 -10.26 14.32
C THR A 245 -9.06 -11.55 13.68
N PRO A 246 -8.75 -12.59 14.48
CA PRO A 246 -8.35 -13.90 13.96
C PRO A 246 -9.38 -14.49 13.01
N GLY A 247 -8.93 -15.25 12.02
CA GLY A 247 -9.79 -15.94 11.06
C GLY A 247 -10.48 -15.05 10.02
N GLN A 248 -10.39 -13.71 10.12
CA GLN A 248 -10.96 -12.81 9.11
C GLN A 248 -9.93 -12.47 8.02
N PHE A 249 -10.29 -12.71 6.77
CA PHE A 249 -9.39 -12.48 5.63
C PHE A 249 -10.17 -12.25 4.33
N PHE A 250 -9.46 -11.74 3.34
CA PHE A 250 -9.89 -11.59 1.96
C PHE A 250 -8.82 -12.22 1.05
N ILE A 251 -9.23 -13.05 0.08
CA ILE A 251 -8.33 -13.63 -0.92
C ILE A 251 -8.93 -13.53 -2.33
N LEU A 252 -8.10 -13.14 -3.28
CA LEU A 252 -8.37 -13.12 -4.71
C LEU A 252 -7.45 -14.11 -5.42
N PHE A 253 -8.02 -14.97 -6.23
CA PHE A 253 -7.29 -15.96 -7.02
C PHE A 253 -7.03 -15.49 -8.47
N GLY A 254 -6.14 -16.19 -9.18
CA GLY A 254 -5.76 -15.86 -10.56
C GLY A 254 -6.93 -15.85 -11.56
N ASN A 255 -7.96 -16.67 -11.33
CA ASN A 255 -9.19 -16.69 -12.13
C ASN A 255 -10.19 -15.57 -11.77
N ASN A 256 -9.80 -14.59 -10.96
CA ASN A 256 -10.63 -13.50 -10.44
C ASN A 256 -11.79 -13.94 -9.52
N SER A 257 -11.82 -15.20 -9.08
CA SER A 257 -12.70 -15.61 -7.99
C SER A 257 -12.18 -15.06 -6.67
N VAL A 258 -13.12 -14.75 -5.77
CA VAL A 258 -12.83 -14.16 -4.46
C VAL A 258 -13.39 -15.10 -3.39
N HIS A 259 -12.65 -15.28 -2.31
CA HIS A 259 -13.16 -15.84 -1.07
C HIS A 259 -12.94 -14.83 0.06
N LEU A 260 -13.93 -14.71 0.94
CA LEU A 260 -13.93 -13.70 2.00
C LEU A 260 -14.58 -14.27 3.26
N GLN A 261 -13.86 -14.16 4.38
CA GLN A 261 -14.33 -14.54 5.71
C GLN A 261 -14.45 -13.25 6.53
N LEU A 262 -15.57 -12.56 6.39
CA LEU A 262 -15.83 -11.21 6.92
C LEU A 262 -17.22 -11.12 7.55
N PRO A 263 -17.51 -10.12 8.41
CA PRO A 263 -18.85 -9.85 8.92
C PRO A 263 -19.89 -9.67 7.80
N ASP A 264 -21.10 -10.19 7.99
CA ASP A 264 -22.16 -10.21 6.96
C ASP A 264 -22.48 -8.85 6.36
N SER A 265 -22.47 -7.81 7.20
CA SER A 265 -22.67 -6.43 6.76
C SER A 265 -21.64 -6.01 5.71
N TRP A 266 -20.36 -6.34 5.92
CA TRP A 266 -19.30 -5.99 4.96
C TRP A 266 -19.41 -6.83 3.69
N ARG A 267 -19.76 -8.12 3.84
CA ARG A 267 -19.88 -9.04 2.70
C ARG A 267 -20.88 -8.52 1.67
N ALA A 268 -22.01 -7.97 2.11
CA ALA A 268 -23.02 -7.40 1.22
C ALA A 268 -22.46 -6.26 0.38
N ASP A 269 -21.85 -5.26 1.01
CA ASP A 269 -21.29 -4.08 0.33
C ASP A 269 -20.15 -4.46 -0.65
N ILE A 270 -19.25 -5.35 -0.21
CA ILE A 270 -18.14 -5.84 -1.02
C ILE A 270 -18.64 -6.61 -2.23
N ASN A 271 -19.67 -7.45 -2.07
CA ASN A 271 -20.24 -8.22 -3.18
C ASN A 271 -20.86 -7.28 -4.22
N THR A 272 -21.56 -6.22 -3.81
CA THR A 272 -22.06 -5.20 -4.75
C THR A 272 -20.93 -4.55 -5.54
N ALA A 273 -19.82 -4.19 -4.89
CA ALA A 273 -18.67 -3.61 -5.56
C ALA A 273 -17.97 -4.61 -6.51
N LEU A 274 -17.87 -5.89 -6.10
CA LEU A 274 -17.33 -6.98 -6.93
C LEU A 274 -18.19 -7.26 -8.16
N GLU A 275 -19.51 -7.23 -8.04
CA GLU A 275 -20.44 -7.41 -9.16
C GLU A 275 -20.26 -6.32 -10.22
N TYR A 276 -20.19 -5.06 -9.79
CA TYR A 276 -19.90 -3.94 -10.69
C TYR A 276 -18.55 -4.12 -11.40
N TRP A 277 -17.50 -4.48 -10.64
CA TRP A 277 -16.18 -4.74 -11.20
C TRP A 277 -16.20 -5.88 -12.22
N ARG A 278 -16.82 -7.02 -11.91
CA ARG A 278 -16.94 -8.16 -12.84
C ARG A 278 -17.71 -7.78 -14.11
N ALA A 279 -18.80 -7.02 -13.99
CA ALA A 279 -19.53 -6.51 -15.15
C ALA A 279 -18.66 -5.57 -16.01
N SER A 280 -17.78 -4.78 -15.37
CA SER A 280 -16.83 -3.91 -16.09
C SER A 280 -15.78 -4.71 -16.87
N LEU A 281 -15.34 -5.87 -16.36
CA LEU A 281 -14.40 -6.75 -17.07
C LEU A 281 -14.99 -7.32 -18.37
N VAL A 282 -16.29 -7.62 -18.39
CA VAL A 282 -16.98 -8.14 -19.58
C VAL A 282 -17.25 -7.04 -20.60
N SER A 283 -17.62 -5.86 -20.12
CA SER A 283 -18.03 -4.73 -20.97
C SER A 283 -16.86 -3.91 -21.51
N TRP A 284 -15.63 -4.09 -21.00
CA TRP A 284 -14.44 -3.42 -21.56
C TRP A 284 -14.17 -3.96 -22.97
N PRO A 285 -14.53 -3.23 -24.04
CA PRO A 285 -14.33 -3.74 -25.38
C PRO A 285 -12.83 -3.82 -25.62
N LYS A 286 -12.35 -4.80 -26.40
CA LYS A 286 -10.97 -4.92 -26.92
C LYS A 286 -10.46 -3.69 -27.71
N ARG A 287 -11.16 -2.56 -27.68
CA ARG A 287 -11.01 -1.36 -28.51
C ARG A 287 -9.66 -0.63 -28.39
N VAL A 288 -8.83 -0.95 -27.40
CA VAL A 288 -7.57 -0.23 -27.16
C VAL A 288 -6.32 -1.03 -27.56
N GLN A 289 -6.44 -2.33 -27.87
CA GLN A 289 -5.26 -3.13 -28.25
C GLN A 289 -4.88 -3.06 -29.74
N GLY A 290 -5.66 -2.39 -30.59
CA GLY A 290 -5.40 -2.33 -32.05
C GLY A 290 -5.45 -0.93 -32.69
N ALA A 291 -5.96 0.09 -32.00
CA ALA A 291 -5.96 1.44 -32.55
C ALA A 291 -4.59 2.09 -32.28
N ARG A 292 -3.68 2.01 -33.26
CA ARG A 292 -2.62 3.02 -33.41
C ARG A 292 -3.29 4.38 -33.22
N PRO A 293 -2.78 5.29 -32.38
CA PRO A 293 -3.33 6.63 -32.31
C PRO A 293 -3.33 7.19 -33.73
N SER A 294 -4.52 7.46 -34.28
CA SER A 294 -4.64 8.14 -35.56
C SER A 294 -3.76 9.38 -35.51
N PRO A 295 -3.00 9.72 -36.58
CA PRO A 295 -2.23 10.95 -36.61
C PRO A 295 -3.16 12.08 -36.18
N ARG A 296 -2.73 12.80 -35.14
CA ARG A 296 -3.46 13.91 -34.55
C ARG A 296 -3.97 14.79 -35.70
N PRO A 297 -5.28 15.08 -35.80
CA PRO A 297 -5.76 16.06 -36.77
C PRO A 297 -4.95 17.34 -36.51
N GLU A 298 -4.22 17.81 -37.53
CA GLU A 298 -3.55 19.10 -37.45
C GLU A 298 -4.63 20.15 -37.15
N LEU A 299 -4.60 20.67 -35.92
CA LEU A 299 -5.40 21.80 -35.54
C LEU A 299 -4.98 22.98 -36.44
N PRO A 300 -5.92 23.75 -37.01
CA PRO A 300 -5.59 24.94 -37.75
C PRO A 300 -4.71 25.84 -36.88
N ALA A 301 -3.58 26.29 -37.44
CA ALA A 301 -2.59 27.09 -36.75
C ALA A 301 -3.26 28.25 -36.02
N ARG A 302 -3.17 28.26 -34.69
CA ARG A 302 -3.59 29.42 -33.90
C ARG A 302 -2.70 30.61 -34.29
N PRO A 303 -3.26 31.81 -34.50
CA PRO A 303 -2.45 33.02 -34.65
C PRO A 303 -1.55 33.18 -33.43
N VAL A 304 -0.27 33.37 -33.69
CA VAL A 304 0.77 33.57 -32.67
C VAL A 304 0.47 34.89 -31.95
N VAL A 305 -0.14 34.80 -30.77
CA VAL A 305 -0.17 35.91 -29.82
C VAL A 305 1.13 35.86 -29.04
N ALA A 306 1.89 36.97 -29.10
CA ALA A 306 3.15 37.13 -28.39
C ALA A 306 2.99 36.81 -26.89
N PRO A 307 4.01 36.19 -26.26
CA PRO A 307 3.92 35.81 -24.85
C PRO A 307 3.96 37.05 -23.96
N SER A 308 2.79 37.47 -23.46
CA SER A 308 2.68 38.41 -22.35
C SER A 308 3.22 37.75 -21.08
N ALA A 309 4.15 38.45 -20.44
CA ALA A 309 4.87 38.02 -19.24
C ALA A 309 3.93 37.65 -18.09
N LEU A 310 3.76 36.36 -17.83
CA LEU A 310 3.29 35.84 -16.55
C LEU A 310 4.16 34.63 -16.15
N LYS A 311 5.40 34.92 -15.76
CA LYS A 311 6.23 34.02 -14.95
C LYS A 311 6.67 34.77 -13.69
N ARG A 312 6.73 34.01 -12.59
CA ARG A 312 7.24 34.35 -11.24
C ARG A 312 6.24 35.01 -10.27
N LYS A 313 5.42 34.20 -9.60
CA LYS A 313 5.04 34.46 -8.19
C LYS A 313 4.97 33.22 -7.27
N GLN A 314 4.92 31.99 -7.78
CA GLN A 314 4.73 30.81 -6.91
C GLN A 314 6.00 30.17 -6.34
N THR A 315 7.20 30.46 -6.86
CA THR A 315 8.45 29.91 -6.30
C THR A 315 9.04 30.71 -5.15
N GLY A 316 8.52 31.90 -4.81
CA GLY A 316 9.05 32.72 -3.72
C GLY A 316 8.33 32.54 -2.38
N ASP A 317 7.15 31.91 -2.37
CA ASP A 317 6.31 31.82 -1.18
C ASP A 317 6.70 30.64 -0.27
N TRP A 318 7.24 29.56 -0.85
CA TRP A 318 7.71 28.40 -0.08
C TRP A 318 9.07 28.68 0.62
N GLU A 319 9.99 29.41 -0.03
CA GLU A 319 11.26 29.83 0.61
C GLU A 319 11.03 30.83 1.76
N ARG A 320 10.03 31.71 1.63
CA ARG A 320 9.62 32.62 2.73
C ARG A 320 8.99 31.86 3.90
N ARG A 321 8.24 30.79 3.64
CA ARG A 321 7.69 29.92 4.67
C ARG A 321 8.77 29.12 5.41
N LEU A 322 9.76 28.57 4.70
CA LEU A 322 10.89 27.88 5.32
C LEU A 322 11.76 28.82 6.18
N LYS A 323 12.02 30.06 5.72
CA LYS A 323 12.73 31.04 6.55
C LYS A 323 11.98 31.40 7.83
N LYS A 324 10.66 31.55 7.77
CA LYS A 324 9.82 31.85 8.96
C LYS A 324 9.78 30.70 9.99
N VAL A 325 9.93 29.45 9.54
CA VAL A 325 9.93 28.28 10.44
C VAL A 325 11.30 28.08 11.10
N ASN A 326 12.40 28.52 10.48
CA ASN A 326 13.75 28.36 11.02
C ASN A 326 14.20 29.49 11.96
N GLU A 327 13.60 30.69 11.90
CA GLU A 327 13.94 31.81 12.81
C GLU A 327 13.80 31.49 14.31
N PRO A 328 12.75 30.78 14.79
CA PRO A 328 12.64 30.40 16.20
C PRO A 328 13.70 29.38 16.64
N LEU A 329 14.14 28.49 15.74
CA LEU A 329 15.14 27.46 16.01
C LEU A 329 16.53 28.08 16.22
N ASP A 330 16.92 29.04 15.37
CA ASP A 330 18.19 29.76 15.49
C ASP A 330 18.24 30.63 16.76
N ALA A 331 17.11 31.22 17.16
CA ALA A 331 17.02 31.96 18.42
C ALA A 331 17.21 31.04 19.64
N THR A 332 16.64 29.83 19.60
CA THR A 332 16.74 28.86 20.69
C THR A 332 18.16 28.31 20.82
N LEU A 333 18.83 28.05 19.70
CA LEU A 333 20.24 27.61 19.68
C LEU A 333 21.19 28.65 20.28
N LYS A 334 20.98 29.94 19.99
CA LYS A 334 21.78 31.02 20.59
C LYS A 334 21.57 31.17 22.10
N ILE A 335 20.36 30.93 22.60
CA ILE A 335 20.07 30.94 24.03
C ILE A 335 20.79 29.79 24.73
N LEU A 336 20.78 28.59 24.13
CA LEU A 336 21.48 27.42 24.69
C LEU A 336 23.01 27.61 24.69
N GLU A 337 23.59 28.19 23.65
CA GLU A 337 25.02 28.53 23.63
C GLU A 337 25.39 29.58 24.69
N ALA A 338 24.53 30.58 24.93
CA ALA A 338 24.75 31.59 25.96
C ALA A 338 24.69 30.99 27.37
N ILE A 339 23.75 30.07 27.62
CA ILE A 339 23.66 29.34 28.89
C ILE A 339 24.91 28.46 29.10
N GLY A 340 25.37 27.78 28.06
CA GLY A 340 26.59 26.97 28.12
C GLY A 340 27.85 27.78 28.47
N LYS A 341 27.96 29.02 27.98
CA LYS A 341 29.08 29.93 28.31
C LYS A 341 29.02 30.47 29.73
N MET A 342 27.83 30.68 30.29
CA MET A 342 27.68 31.15 31.69
C MET A 342 27.90 30.06 32.72
N ALA A 343 27.71 28.79 32.37
CA ALA A 343 27.95 27.66 33.27
C ALA A 343 29.42 27.20 33.33
N GLY A 344 30.29 27.73 32.46
CA GLY A 344 31.71 27.37 32.34
C GLY A 344 32.71 28.42 32.84
N ALA A 345 32.22 29.49 33.47
CA ALA A 345 33.01 30.52 34.17
C ALA A 345 32.66 30.47 35.66
#